data_AF-A0A3M8F0R7-F1
#
_entry.id   AF-A0A3M8F0R7-F1
#
_cell.length_a   1.000
_cell.length_b   1.000
_cell.length_c   1.000
_cell.angle_alpha   90.00
_cell.angle_beta   90.00
_cell.angle_gamma   90.00
#
_symmetry.space_group_name_H-M   'P 1'
#
loop_
_entity.id
_entity.type
_entity.pdbx_description
1 polymer ?
#
loop_
_entity_poly.entity_id
_entity_poly.type
_entity_poly.pdbx_seq_one_letter_code
_entity_poly.pdbx_strand_id
1 'polypeptide(L)'
;MKRLEYKTTSGVILQSEPNKTVTILGSYRKDMHAVISELGDVKSLDFGPKTNGFNVLNVPDELYKTPEQFWTEYNKPWLDAAIERSDSIKLATKPEWQNLVKLNPTTNKLELTGYGKEISYLKKHRYAYDEITSSMILK
;
A
#
# COMPACT_ATOMS: atom_id res chain seq x y z
N MET A 1 -21.25 3.36 4.42
CA MET A 1 -19.88 3.36 3.85
C MET A 1 -18.97 4.12 4.80
N LYS A 2 -17.84 3.55 5.18
CA LYS A 2 -16.82 4.19 6.03
C LYS A 2 -15.97 5.10 5.16
N ARG A 3 -15.59 6.27 5.67
CA ARG A 3 -14.66 7.20 5.02
C ARG A 3 -13.60 7.58 6.04
N LEU A 4 -12.36 7.75 5.59
CA LEU A 4 -11.30 8.32 6.40
C LEU A 4 -11.29 9.84 6.26
N GLU A 5 -11.03 10.52 7.37
CA GLU A 5 -10.94 11.98 7.48
C GLU A 5 -9.58 12.51 7.02
N TYR A 6 -8.52 11.71 7.13
CA TYR A 6 -7.19 12.07 6.66
C TYR A 6 -7.19 12.46 5.18
N LYS A 7 -6.61 13.63 4.89
CA LYS A 7 -6.46 14.16 3.53
C LYS A 7 -5.14 13.69 2.95
N THR A 8 -5.23 12.77 2.01
CA THR A 8 -4.07 12.18 1.35
C THR A 8 -3.34 13.17 0.44
N THR A 9 -2.03 13.01 0.29
CA THR A 9 -1.23 13.85 -0.61
C THR A 9 -1.51 13.60 -2.09
N SER A 10 -2.04 12.43 -2.46
CA SER A 10 -2.54 12.18 -3.81
C SER A 10 -3.86 12.91 -4.11
N GLY A 11 -4.60 13.31 -3.08
CA GLY A 11 -5.95 13.87 -3.19
C GLY A 11 -7.04 12.80 -3.28
N VAL A 12 -6.69 11.50 -3.21
CA VAL A 12 -7.69 10.43 -3.19
C VAL A 12 -8.51 10.48 -1.91
N ILE A 13 -9.83 10.35 -2.05
CA ILE A 13 -10.73 10.16 -0.92
C ILE A 13 -10.75 8.67 -0.56
N LEU A 14 -10.32 8.35 0.65
CA LEU A 14 -10.30 6.97 1.15
C LEU A 14 -11.69 6.63 1.71
N GLN A 15 -12.50 5.95 0.90
CA GLN A 15 -13.86 5.54 1.22
C GLN A 15 -14.05 4.06 0.90
N SER A 16 -14.73 3.33 1.80
CA SER A 16 -15.09 1.93 1.59
C SER A 16 -16.04 1.77 0.42
N GLU A 17 -15.89 0.70 -0.34
CA GLU A 17 -16.79 0.33 -1.43
C GLU A 17 -17.73 -0.82 -0.99
N PRO A 18 -19.02 -0.80 -1.39
CA PRO A 18 -19.94 -1.90 -1.10
C PRO A 18 -19.41 -3.24 -1.63
N ASN A 19 -19.47 -4.27 -0.79
CA ASN A 19 -19.08 -5.65 -1.09
C ASN A 19 -17.63 -5.83 -1.56
N LYS A 20 -16.75 -4.87 -1.25
CA LYS A 20 -15.34 -4.89 -1.64
C LYS A 20 -14.43 -4.60 -0.47
N THR A 21 -13.18 -5.02 -0.62
CA THR A 21 -12.07 -4.55 0.22
C THR A 21 -11.36 -3.42 -0.52
N VAL A 22 -11.07 -2.32 0.16
CA VAL A 22 -10.25 -1.22 -0.36
C VAL A 22 -8.83 -1.37 0.21
N THR A 23 -7.89 -1.76 -0.64
CA THR A 23 -6.47 -1.86 -0.27
C THR A 23 -5.80 -0.50 -0.48
N ILE A 24 -5.17 0.03 0.56
CA ILE A 24 -4.53 1.36 0.52
C ILE A 24 -3.01 1.20 0.51
N LEU A 25 -2.36 1.82 -0.47
CA LEU A 25 -0.91 1.87 -0.59
C LEU A 25 -0.42 3.32 -0.55
N GLY A 26 0.82 3.52 -0.15
CA GLY A 26 1.43 4.84 -0.13
C GLY A 26 2.79 4.85 0.55
N SER A 27 3.44 6.01 0.50
CA SER A 27 4.65 6.25 1.28
C SER A 27 4.29 6.36 2.76
N TYR A 28 4.98 5.57 3.60
CA TYR A 28 4.81 5.64 5.05
C TYR A 28 5.03 7.04 5.61
N ARG A 29 6.08 7.72 5.14
CA ARG A 29 6.46 9.06 5.62
C ARG A 29 5.48 10.15 5.20
N LYS A 30 4.70 9.95 4.14
CA LYS A 30 3.77 10.96 3.63
C LYS A 30 2.36 10.73 4.16
N ASP A 31 1.82 9.54 3.94
CA ASP A 31 0.39 9.27 4.14
C ASP A 31 0.13 8.07 5.06
N MET A 32 0.85 6.95 4.88
CA MET A 32 0.40 5.70 5.50
C MET A 32 0.51 5.72 7.02
N HIS A 33 1.43 6.47 7.63
CA HIS A 33 1.46 6.61 9.09
C HIS A 33 0.15 7.21 9.64
N ALA A 34 -0.35 8.28 9.01
CA ALA A 34 -1.60 8.91 9.41
C ALA A 34 -2.83 8.03 9.11
N VAL A 35 -2.87 7.39 7.94
CA VAL A 35 -3.93 6.44 7.57
C VAL A 35 -3.98 5.27 8.57
N ILE A 36 -2.85 4.67 8.91
CA ILE A 36 -2.76 3.58 9.88
C ILE A 36 -3.20 4.05 11.27
N SER A 37 -2.75 5.24 11.71
CA SER A 37 -3.16 5.82 12.99
C SER A 37 -4.67 6.03 13.07
N GLU A 38 -5.30 6.54 12.00
CA GLU A 38 -6.76 6.73 11.96
C GLU A 38 -7.53 5.40 11.99
N LEU A 39 -6.95 4.35 11.42
CA LEU A 39 -7.47 2.99 11.50
C LEU A 39 -7.27 2.32 12.87
N GLY A 40 -6.66 3.02 13.83
CA GLY A 40 -6.43 2.56 15.20
C GLY A 40 -5.12 1.82 15.41
N ASP A 41 -4.18 1.91 14.46
CA ASP A 41 -2.86 1.28 14.50
C ASP A 41 -2.89 -0.22 14.83
N VAL A 42 -3.91 -0.92 14.32
CA VAL A 42 -4.06 -2.36 14.53
C VAL A 42 -2.95 -3.07 13.78
N LYS A 43 -2.06 -3.76 14.51
CA LYS A 43 -1.09 -4.69 13.92
C LYS A 43 -1.76 -6.03 13.67
N SER A 44 -1.53 -6.64 12.50
CA SER A 44 -2.15 -7.92 12.15
C SER A 44 -1.36 -8.70 11.10
N LEU A 45 -1.45 -10.03 11.19
CA LEU A 45 -1.03 -10.98 10.15
C LEU A 45 -2.21 -11.52 9.32
N ASP A 46 -3.43 -11.11 9.64
CA ASP A 46 -4.61 -11.44 8.85
C ASP A 46 -4.69 -10.55 7.61
N PHE A 47 -4.20 -11.09 6.50
CA PHE A 47 -4.26 -10.49 5.16
C PHE A 47 -5.58 -10.78 4.43
N GLY A 48 -6.56 -11.38 5.12
CA GLY A 48 -7.88 -11.70 4.58
C GLY A 48 -8.70 -10.48 4.18
N PRO A 49 -9.87 -10.72 3.55
CA PRO A 49 -10.76 -9.66 3.11
C PRO A 49 -11.22 -8.77 4.27
N LYS A 50 -11.33 -7.47 4.00
CA LYS A 50 -11.96 -6.48 4.89
C LYS A 50 -13.17 -5.89 4.15
N THR A 51 -14.17 -6.75 3.91
CA THR A 51 -15.38 -6.39 3.15
C THR A 51 -16.06 -5.15 3.72
N ASN A 52 -16.41 -4.20 2.86
CA ASN A 52 -16.95 -2.89 3.23
C ASN A 52 -15.97 -2.03 4.06
N GLY A 53 -14.67 -2.32 3.99
CA GLY A 53 -13.64 -1.70 4.81
C GLY A 53 -12.32 -1.49 4.07
N PHE A 54 -11.28 -1.25 4.85
CA PHE A 54 -9.94 -0.93 4.38
C PHE A 54 -8.95 -2.02 4.76
N ASN A 55 -7.96 -2.26 3.90
CA ASN A 55 -6.83 -3.14 4.15
C ASN A 55 -5.53 -2.37 3.95
N VAL A 56 -4.64 -2.43 4.94
CA VAL A 56 -3.31 -1.83 4.94
C VAL A 56 -2.33 -2.84 5.53
N LEU A 57 -1.12 -2.92 4.99
CA LEU A 57 -0.08 -3.74 5.58
C LEU A 57 0.45 -3.06 6.85
N ASN A 58 0.15 -3.64 8.01
CA ASN A 58 0.63 -3.17 9.30
C ASN A 58 0.88 -4.40 10.18
N VAL A 59 2.03 -5.04 10.02
CA VAL A 59 2.43 -6.18 10.86
C VAL A 59 3.19 -5.70 12.10
N PRO A 60 3.32 -6.50 13.17
CA PRO A 60 4.12 -6.13 14.33
C PRO A 60 5.58 -5.79 13.97
N ASP A 61 6.13 -4.75 14.59
CA ASP A 61 7.44 -4.17 14.22
C ASP A 61 8.59 -5.17 14.43
N GLU A 62 8.48 -6.05 15.42
CA GLU A 62 9.47 -7.09 15.74
C GLU A 62 9.65 -8.14 14.63
N LEU A 63 8.71 -8.21 13.68
CA LEU A 63 8.78 -9.12 12.53
C LEU A 63 9.65 -8.57 11.40
N TYR A 64 10.03 -7.29 11.46
CA TYR A 64 10.95 -6.69 10.50
C TYR A 64 12.40 -7.07 10.84
N LYS A 65 13.02 -7.91 10.00
CA LYS A 65 14.44 -8.28 10.13
C LYS A 65 15.30 -7.66 9.04
N THR A 66 14.89 -7.85 7.78
CA THR A 66 15.55 -7.27 6.62
C THR A 66 14.53 -6.86 5.56
N PRO A 67 14.85 -5.90 4.66
CA PRO A 67 13.96 -5.53 3.56
C PRO A 67 13.56 -6.71 2.65
N GLU A 68 14.46 -7.67 2.44
CA GLU A 68 14.24 -8.84 1.57
C GLU A 68 13.32 -9.86 2.23
N GLN A 69 13.54 -10.14 3.51
CA GLN A 69 12.68 -11.03 4.29
C GLN A 69 11.27 -10.44 4.41
N PHE A 70 11.18 -9.16 4.80
CA PHE A 70 9.89 -8.51 4.99
C PHE A 70 9.05 -8.48 3.70
N TRP A 71 9.71 -8.24 2.56
CA TRP A 71 9.06 -8.33 1.26
C TRP A 71 8.52 -9.73 0.97
N THR A 72 9.34 -10.75 1.19
CA THR A 72 9.02 -12.15 0.86
C THR A 72 7.92 -12.70 1.75
N GLU A 73 7.95 -12.39 3.05
CA GLU A 73 7.04 -12.97 4.05
C GLU A 73 5.75 -12.16 4.23
N TYR A 74 5.75 -10.84 3.97
CA TYR A 74 4.60 -9.99 4.28
C TYR A 74 4.08 -9.20 3.07
N ASN A 75 4.88 -8.30 2.46
CA ASN A 75 4.35 -7.46 1.38
C ASN A 75 3.84 -8.27 0.19
N LYS A 76 4.63 -9.27 -0.26
CA LYS A 76 4.26 -10.05 -1.45
C LYS A 76 3.00 -10.89 -1.19
N PRO A 77 2.89 -11.72 -0.13
CA PRO A 77 1.67 -12.48 0.13
C PRO A 77 0.44 -11.60 0.36
N TRP A 78 0.61 -10.44 1.01
CA TRP A 78 -0.47 -9.49 1.20
C TRP A 78 -0.97 -8.87 -0.12
N LEU A 79 -0.06 -8.48 -1.02
CA LEU A 79 -0.41 -7.99 -2.36
C LEU A 79 -1.00 -9.09 -3.23
N ASP A 80 -0.48 -10.31 -3.17
CA ASP A 80 -1.04 -11.46 -3.89
C ASP A 80 -2.51 -11.67 -3.49
N ALA A 81 -2.80 -11.63 -2.19
CA ALA A 81 -4.16 -11.77 -1.69
C ALA A 81 -5.07 -10.60 -2.14
N ALA A 82 -4.54 -9.37 -2.21
CA ALA A 82 -5.30 -8.22 -2.74
C ALA A 82 -5.61 -8.36 -4.24
N ILE A 83 -4.66 -8.88 -5.03
CA ILE A 83 -4.84 -9.15 -6.46
C ILE A 83 -5.86 -10.28 -6.67
N GLU A 84 -5.73 -11.39 -5.94
CA GLU A 84 -6.63 -12.55 -6.03
C GLU A 84 -8.09 -12.16 -5.73
N ARG A 85 -8.30 -11.32 -4.71
CA ARG A 85 -9.62 -10.79 -4.36
C ARG A 85 -10.14 -9.70 -5.29
N SER A 86 -9.32 -9.21 -6.22
CA SER A 86 -9.62 -8.04 -7.04
C SER A 86 -10.00 -6.81 -6.20
N ASP A 87 -9.23 -6.56 -5.13
CA ASP A 87 -9.44 -5.41 -4.24
C ASP A 87 -9.40 -4.09 -5.03
N SER A 88 -10.11 -3.07 -4.51
CA SER A 88 -9.96 -1.70 -5.01
C SER A 88 -8.67 -1.11 -4.45
N ILE A 89 -7.63 -0.99 -5.28
CA ILE A 89 -6.31 -0.54 -4.84
C ILE A 89 -6.18 0.98 -5.00
N LYS A 90 -6.23 1.71 -3.88
CA LYS A 90 -6.11 3.18 -3.80
C LYS A 90 -4.70 3.60 -3.39
N LEU A 91 -4.17 4.64 -4.02
CA LEU A 91 -2.85 5.19 -3.71
C LEU A 91 -3.01 6.50 -2.92
N ALA A 92 -2.74 6.47 -1.62
CA ALA A 92 -2.75 7.67 -0.78
C ALA A 92 -1.60 8.63 -1.13
N THR A 93 -0.47 8.09 -1.60
CA THR A 93 0.64 8.88 -2.12
C THR A 93 0.77 8.67 -3.63
N LYS A 94 0.94 9.71 -4.44
CA LYS A 94 1.21 9.53 -5.88
C LYS A 94 2.51 8.71 -6.09
N PRO A 95 2.54 7.76 -7.04
CA PRO A 95 3.71 6.91 -7.30
C PRO A 95 4.77 7.65 -8.14
N GLU A 96 5.19 8.82 -7.66
CA GLU A 96 6.23 9.66 -8.26
C GLU A 96 7.61 9.16 -7.84
N TRP A 97 8.63 9.39 -8.67
CA TRP A 97 10.00 8.89 -8.48
C TRP A 97 10.53 9.10 -7.05
N GLN A 98 10.40 10.30 -6.50
CA GLN A 98 10.81 10.66 -5.14
C GLN A 98 10.16 9.84 -4.02
N ASN A 99 9.00 9.21 -4.28
CA ASN A 99 8.30 8.36 -3.33
C ASN A 99 8.64 6.87 -3.53
N LEU A 100 9.15 6.50 -4.72
CA LEU A 100 9.41 5.11 -5.11
C LEU A 100 10.87 4.70 -4.95
N VAL A 101 11.82 5.64 -4.97
CA VAL A 101 13.25 5.34 -4.80
C VAL A 101 13.86 6.05 -3.60
N LYS A 102 14.94 5.47 -3.06
CA LYS A 102 15.80 6.07 -2.03
C LYS A 102 17.26 5.79 -2.35
N LEU A 103 18.16 6.68 -1.94
CA LEU A 103 19.60 6.41 -1.95
C LEU A 103 19.93 5.50 -0.76
N ASN A 104 20.60 4.39 -1.01
CA ASN A 104 21.18 3.55 0.03
C ASN A 104 22.53 4.18 0.46
N PRO A 105 22.67 4.63 1.72
CA PRO A 105 23.88 5.32 2.16
C PRO A 105 25.10 4.40 2.26
N THR A 106 24.89 3.09 2.38
CA THR A 106 25.98 2.10 2.47
C THR A 106 26.52 1.73 1.09
N THR A 107 25.65 1.55 0.10
CA THR A 107 26.04 1.13 -1.25
C THR A 107 26.18 2.29 -2.24
N ASN A 108 25.70 3.48 -1.86
CA ASN A 108 25.57 4.68 -2.70
C ASN A 108 24.77 4.44 -4.00
N LYS A 109 23.83 3.49 -3.98
CA LYS A 109 22.96 3.14 -5.11
C LYS A 109 21.52 3.57 -4.85
N LEU A 110 20.81 3.93 -5.93
CA LEU A 110 19.37 4.10 -5.87
C LEU A 110 18.68 2.74 -5.80
N GLU A 111 17.82 2.58 -4.82
CA GLU A 111 17.04 1.38 -4.55
C GLU A 111 15.57 1.73 -4.39
N LEU A 112 14.68 0.77 -4.68
CA LEU A 112 13.25 0.96 -4.44
C LEU A 112 12.95 1.06 -2.94
N THR A 113 12.03 1.95 -2.57
CA THR A 113 11.38 1.94 -1.26
C THR A 113 10.44 0.73 -1.15
N GLY A 114 9.90 0.45 0.04
CA GLY A 114 8.83 -0.56 0.18
C GLY A 114 7.67 -0.25 -0.77
N TYR A 115 7.20 0.99 -0.77
CA TYR A 115 6.19 1.47 -1.70
C TYR A 115 6.61 1.34 -3.18
N GLY A 116 7.87 1.64 -3.49
CA GLY A 116 8.46 1.39 -4.81
C GLY A 116 8.38 -0.07 -5.26
N LYS A 117 8.68 -1.01 -4.35
CA LYS A 117 8.56 -2.45 -4.61
C LYS A 117 7.10 -2.85 -4.84
N GLU A 118 6.15 -2.33 -4.06
CA GLU A 118 4.71 -2.59 -4.21
C GLU A 118 4.17 -2.12 -5.58
N ILE A 119 4.49 -0.88 -5.98
CA ILE A 119 4.10 -0.34 -7.30
C ILE A 119 4.75 -1.14 -8.44
N SER A 120 6.03 -1.49 -8.31
CA SER A 120 6.72 -2.32 -9.31
C SER A 120 6.06 -3.70 -9.43
N TYR A 121 5.65 -4.30 -8.31
CA TYR A 121 4.99 -5.60 -8.26
C TYR A 121 3.63 -5.57 -8.95
N LEU A 122 2.79 -4.59 -8.64
CA LEU A 122 1.49 -4.41 -9.29
C LEU A 122 1.63 -4.20 -10.80
N LYS A 123 2.62 -3.42 -11.24
CA LYS A 123 2.93 -3.25 -12.68
C LYS A 123 3.29 -4.55 -13.38
N LYS A 124 4.08 -5.42 -12.72
CA LYS A 124 4.39 -6.77 -13.23
C LYS A 124 3.15 -7.65 -13.35
N HIS A 125 2.11 -7.39 -12.55
CA HIS A 125 0.80 -8.04 -12.59
C HIS A 125 -0.22 -7.28 -13.43
N ARG A 126 0.24 -6.50 -14.42
CA ARG A 126 -0.58 -5.76 -15.39
C ARG A 126 -1.44 -4.63 -14.80
N TYR A 127 -1.21 -4.22 -13.56
CA TYR A 127 -1.85 -3.00 -13.07
C TYR A 127 -1.13 -1.76 -13.59
N ALA A 128 -1.90 -0.75 -13.98
CA ALA A 128 -1.40 0.57 -14.32
C ALA A 128 -1.97 1.60 -13.33
N TYR A 129 -1.16 2.62 -13.03
CA TYR A 129 -1.64 3.75 -12.25
C TYR A 129 -2.60 4.60 -13.09
N ASP A 130 -3.76 4.89 -12.54
CA ASP A 130 -4.73 5.83 -13.10
C ASP A 130 -4.71 7.13 -12.29
N GLU A 131 -4.28 8.21 -12.93
CA GLU A 131 -4.10 9.51 -12.28
C GLU A 131 -5.43 10.15 -11.86
N ILE A 132 -6.50 9.88 -12.61
CA ILE A 132 -7.83 10.47 -12.38
C ILE A 132 -8.40 9.95 -11.05
N THR A 133 -8.33 8.64 -10.84
CA THR A 133 -8.88 8.00 -9.64
C THR A 133 -7.83 7.75 -8.55
N SER A 134 -6.55 8.09 -8.80
CA SER A 134 -5.42 7.77 -7.93
C SER A 134 -5.42 6.30 -7.47
N SER A 135 -5.63 5.40 -8.43
CA SER A 135 -5.80 3.96 -8.18
C SER A 135 -4.87 3.13 -9.07
N MET A 136 -4.60 1.89 -8.66
CA MET A 136 -3.99 0.89 -9.56
C MET A 136 -5.11 0.09 -10.22
N ILE A 137 -5.16 0.07 -11.56
CA ILE A 137 -6.21 -0.59 -12.34
C ILE A 137 -5.59 -1.68 -13.22
N LEU A 138 -6.17 -2.88 -13.18
CA LEU A 138 -5.77 -4.00 -14.04
C LEU A 138 -6.00 -3.67 -15.53
N LYS A 139 -4.99 -3.91 -16.37
CA LYS A 139 -5.01 -3.74 -17.84
C LYS A 139 -4.98 -5.07 -18.56
#